data_AF-A0A2X1Q9W9-F1
#
_entry.id   AF-A0A2X1Q9W9-F1
#
_cell.length_a   1.000
_cell.length_b   1.000
_cell.length_c   1.000
_cell.angle_alpha   90.00
_cell.angle_beta   90.00
_cell.angle_gamma   90.00
#
_symmetry.space_group_name_H-M   'P 1'
#
loop_
_entity.id
_entity.type
_entity.pdbx_description
1 polymer ?
#
loop_
_entity_poly.entity_id
_entity_poly.type
_entity_poly.pdbx_seq_one_letter_code
_entity_poly.pdbx_strand_id
1 'polypeptide(L)'
;MQHGDEVFLSQRPPVGLWGGLFCFPQFADEAELREWLAQRQIKADNLTQLTAFRHTFSHFHLDIVPMWLTVHSSGACMDEGNALWYNLAQPPSVGLAAPVERLLQQLKAGAPV
;
A
#
# COMPACT_ATOMS: atom_id res chain seq x y z
N MET A 1 -3.55 -3.34 -1.11
CA MET A 1 -4.17 -4.68 -1.24
C MET A 1 -4.10 -5.39 0.10
N GLN A 2 -5.13 -6.17 0.45
CA GLN A 2 -5.23 -6.90 1.71
C GLN A 2 -5.71 -8.33 1.48
N HIS A 3 -5.12 -9.28 2.19
CA HIS A 3 -5.50 -10.69 2.22
C HIS A 3 -5.58 -11.15 3.68
N GLY A 4 -6.80 -11.37 4.20
CA GLY A 4 -7.00 -11.60 5.63
C GLY A 4 -6.44 -10.44 6.46
N ASP A 5 -5.56 -10.76 7.42
CA ASP A 5 -4.85 -9.78 8.25
C ASP A 5 -3.54 -9.27 7.64
N GLU A 6 -3.22 -9.64 6.40
CA GLU A 6 -1.97 -9.24 5.75
C GLU A 6 -2.21 -8.17 4.71
N VAL A 7 -1.31 -7.21 4.63
CA VAL A 7 -1.36 -6.14 3.63
C VAL A 7 -0.08 -6.10 2.81
N PHE A 8 -0.23 -5.90 1.51
CA PHE A 8 0.90 -5.86 0.60
C PHE A 8 1.64 -4.53 0.68
N LEU A 9 2.94 -4.59 0.95
CA LEU A 9 3.88 -3.48 0.92
C LEU A 9 5.08 -3.83 0.02
N SER A 10 5.68 -2.82 -0.57
CA SER A 10 6.90 -2.92 -1.37
C SER A 10 7.97 -1.97 -0.83
N GLN A 11 9.21 -2.43 -0.75
CA GLN A 11 10.33 -1.60 -0.35
C GLN A 11 10.68 -0.60 -1.45
N ARG A 12 10.82 0.67 -1.06
CA ARG A 12 11.26 1.74 -1.96
C ARG A 12 12.75 1.55 -2.30
N PRO A 13 13.20 2.00 -3.49
CA PRO A 13 14.64 2.11 -3.78
C PRO A 13 15.38 2.86 -2.66
N PRO A 14 16.69 2.61 -2.44
CA PRO A 14 17.43 3.21 -1.32
C PRO A 14 17.55 4.74 -1.42
N VAL A 15 17.34 5.32 -2.61
CA VAL A 15 17.45 6.76 -2.86
C VAL A 15 16.06 7.33 -3.16
N GLY A 16 15.80 8.54 -2.65
CA GLY A 16 14.58 9.30 -2.89
C GLY A 16 13.65 9.36 -1.69
N LEU A 17 12.39 9.71 -1.94
CA LEU A 17 11.38 9.80 -0.89
C LEU A 17 11.18 8.43 -0.22
N TRP A 18 11.42 8.40 1.09
CA TRP A 18 11.34 7.20 1.94
C TRP A 18 12.29 6.07 1.51
N GLY A 19 13.51 6.43 1.09
CA GLY A 19 14.48 5.47 0.60
C GLY A 19 14.70 4.27 1.53
N GLY A 20 14.53 3.06 1.00
CA GLY A 20 14.65 1.80 1.76
C GLY A 20 13.50 1.47 2.72
N LEU A 21 12.48 2.32 2.85
CA LEU A 21 11.29 2.03 3.67
C LEU A 21 10.25 1.24 2.88
N PHE A 22 9.44 0.47 3.59
CA PHE A 22 8.28 -0.22 3.03
C PHE A 22 7.10 0.75 2.88
N CYS A 23 6.50 0.75 1.69
CA CYS A 23 5.36 1.58 1.34
C CYS A 23 4.29 0.77 0.61
N PHE A 24 3.06 1.29 0.57
CA PHE A 24 2.08 0.82 -0.40
C PHE A 24 2.56 1.15 -1.83
N PRO A 25 2.18 0.33 -2.83
CA PRO A 25 2.30 0.72 -4.23
C PRO A 25 1.65 2.08 -4.48
N GLN A 26 2.32 2.91 -5.27
CA GLN A 26 1.90 4.29 -5.58
C GLN A 26 1.85 4.45 -7.09
N PHE A 27 0.84 5.18 -7.55
CA PHE A 27 0.55 5.42 -8.96
C PHE A 27 0.18 6.89 -9.13
N ALA A 28 0.43 7.47 -10.30
CA ALA A 28 0.06 8.85 -10.56
C ALA A 28 -1.46 9.02 -10.65
N ASP A 29 -2.15 7.99 -11.15
CA ASP A 29 -3.61 7.97 -11.28
C ASP A 29 -4.19 6.54 -11.17
N GLU A 30 -5.52 6.45 -11.24
CA GLU A 30 -6.24 5.18 -11.17
C GLU A 30 -6.03 4.31 -12.41
N ALA A 31 -5.72 4.89 -13.57
CA ALA A 31 -5.51 4.13 -14.81
C ALA A 31 -4.20 3.32 -14.70
N GLU A 32 -3.12 3.94 -14.25
CA GLU A 32 -1.83 3.26 -13.98
C GLU A 32 -1.99 2.15 -12.93
N LEU A 33 -2.76 2.41 -11.85
CA LEU A 33 -3.09 1.40 -10.85
C LEU A 33 -3.80 0.19 -11.48
N ARG A 34 -4.82 0.42 -12.30
CA ARG A 34 -5.60 -0.64 -12.96
C ARG A 34 -4.76 -1.43 -13.95
N GLU A 35 -3.88 -0.76 -14.69
CA GLU A 35 -2.95 -1.42 -15.60
C GLU A 35 -1.97 -2.32 -14.83
N TRP A 36 -1.42 -1.83 -13.72
CA TRP A 36 -0.50 -2.60 -12.86
C TRP A 36 -1.17 -3.86 -12.28
N LEU A 37 -2.44 -3.76 -11.88
CA LEU A 37 -3.26 -4.90 -11.42
C LEU A 37 -3.51 -5.90 -12.57
N ALA A 38 -3.86 -5.41 -13.76
CA ALA A 38 -4.13 -6.25 -14.93
C ALA A 38 -2.90 -7.05 -15.38
N GLN A 39 -1.71 -6.44 -15.36
CA GLN A 39 -0.44 -7.12 -15.66
C GLN A 39 -0.15 -8.29 -14.71
N ARG A 40 -0.69 -8.26 -13.49
CA ARG A 40 -0.58 -9.32 -12.46
C ARG A 40 -1.78 -10.26 -12.43
N GLN A 41 -2.70 -10.12 -13.40
CA GLN A 41 -3.96 -10.87 -13.46
C GLN A 41 -4.83 -10.71 -12.19
N ILE A 42 -4.71 -9.57 -11.51
CA ILE A 42 -5.51 -9.22 -10.34
C ILE A 42 -6.73 -8.44 -10.81
N LYS A 43 -7.92 -8.91 -10.47
CA LYS A 43 -9.18 -8.19 -10.76
C LYS A 43 -9.36 -7.04 -9.78
N ALA A 44 -9.80 -5.90 -10.29
CA ALA A 44 -10.06 -4.67 -9.52
C ALA A 44 -11.56 -4.51 -9.16
N ASP A 45 -12.33 -5.59 -9.17
CA ASP A 45 -13.81 -5.58 -9.09
C ASP A 45 -14.34 -5.00 -7.77
N ASN A 46 -13.55 -5.12 -6.70
CA ASN A 46 -13.82 -4.62 -5.35
C ASN A 46 -12.84 -3.52 -4.91
N LEU A 47 -12.23 -2.82 -5.87
CA LEU A 47 -11.37 -1.67 -5.58
C LEU A 47 -12.21 -0.51 -5.02
N THR A 48 -11.86 -0.04 -3.84
CA THR A 48 -12.58 1.02 -3.12
C THR A 48 -11.64 2.15 -2.75
N GLN A 49 -12.03 3.39 -3.04
CA GLN A 49 -11.29 4.56 -2.57
C GLN A 49 -11.59 4.82 -1.09
N LEU A 50 -10.55 5.07 -0.30
CA LEU A 50 -10.66 5.50 1.09
C LEU A 50 -10.54 7.03 1.21
N THR A 51 -10.75 7.55 2.42
CA THR A 51 -10.63 8.98 2.69
C THR A 51 -9.23 9.51 2.33
N ALA A 52 -9.20 10.45 1.38
CA ALA A 52 -7.98 11.12 0.96
C ALA A 52 -7.40 12.01 2.08
N PHE A 53 -6.09 12.14 2.13
CA PHE A 53 -5.42 13.01 3.09
C PHE A 53 -4.11 13.58 2.55
N ARG A 54 -3.68 14.69 3.15
CA ARG A 54 -2.40 15.33 2.84
C ARG A 54 -1.33 14.95 3.86
N HIS A 55 -0.15 14.60 3.38
CA HIS A 55 1.06 14.46 4.19
C HIS A 55 2.02 15.60 3.84
N THR A 56 2.45 16.34 4.85
CA THR A 56 3.28 17.54 4.68
C THR A 56 4.72 17.25 5.05
N PHE A 57 5.63 17.50 4.12
CA PHE A 57 7.06 17.61 4.36
C PHE A 57 7.45 19.08 4.48
N SER A 58 8.67 19.35 4.95
CA SER A 58 9.16 20.72 5.12
C SER A 58 9.15 21.54 3.82
N HIS A 59 9.28 20.89 2.65
CA HIS A 59 9.45 21.58 1.36
C HIS A 59 8.39 21.21 0.31
N PHE A 60 7.48 20.28 0.60
CA PHE A 60 6.41 19.89 -0.32
C PHE A 60 5.28 19.17 0.39
N HIS A 61 4.16 18.98 -0.30
CA HIS A 61 3.03 18.21 0.19
C HIS A 61 2.76 17.03 -0.74
N LEU A 62 2.33 15.92 -0.16
CA LEU A 62 1.82 14.76 -0.88
C LEU A 62 0.33 14.64 -0.59
N ASP A 63 -0.49 14.78 -1.62
CA ASP A 63 -1.91 14.42 -1.56
C ASP A 63 -2.03 12.92 -1.83
N ILE A 64 -2.61 12.20 -0.88
CA ILE A 64 -2.72 10.74 -0.91
C ILE A 64 -4.19 10.37 -1.03
N VAL A 65 -4.51 9.61 -2.08
CA VAL A 65 -5.81 8.98 -2.29
C VAL A 65 -5.61 7.47 -2.13
N PRO A 66 -5.91 6.88 -0.95
CA PRO A 66 -5.66 5.46 -0.73
C PRO A 66 -6.71 4.63 -1.47
N MET A 67 -6.24 3.60 -2.18
CA MET A 67 -7.10 2.64 -2.86
C MET A 67 -6.99 1.28 -2.18
N TRP A 68 -8.10 0.78 -1.66
CA TRP A 68 -8.21 -0.48 -0.94
C TRP A 68 -8.78 -1.57 -1.85
N LEU A 69 -8.14 -2.74 -1.81
CA LEU A 69 -8.52 -3.91 -2.60
C LEU A 69 -8.31 -5.16 -1.76
N THR A 70 -9.35 -5.94 -1.55
CA THR A 70 -9.24 -7.26 -0.93
C THR A 70 -8.91 -8.29 -2.01
N VAL A 71 -7.86 -9.08 -1.81
CA VAL A 71 -7.47 -10.16 -2.73
C VAL A 71 -7.64 -11.52 -2.04
N HIS A 72 -7.87 -12.55 -2.83
CA HIS A 72 -8.11 -13.92 -2.34
C HIS A 72 -6.85 -14.81 -2.37
N SER A 73 -5.74 -14.31 -2.91
CA SER A 73 -4.47 -15.03 -2.97
C SER A 73 -3.30 -14.03 -2.87
N SER A 74 -2.35 -14.33 -1.98
CA SER A 74 -1.14 -13.53 -1.76
C SER A 74 -0.07 -13.75 -2.83
N GLY A 75 -0.14 -14.87 -3.57
CA GLY A 75 0.86 -15.27 -4.57
C GLY A 75 0.90 -14.38 -5.81
N ALA A 76 -0.18 -13.66 -6.11
CA ALA A 76 -0.25 -12.78 -7.30
C ALA A 76 0.68 -11.55 -7.23
N CYS A 77 1.24 -11.25 -6.06
CA CYS A 77 2.06 -10.05 -5.83
C CYS A 77 3.53 -10.35 -5.45
N MET A 78 3.94 -11.62 -5.41
CA MET A 78 5.26 -12.02 -4.89
C MET A 78 6.43 -11.85 -5.86
N ASP A 79 6.20 -11.36 -7.09
CA ASP A 79 7.21 -11.37 -8.16
C ASP A 79 8.21 -10.21 -8.12
N GLU A 80 8.14 -9.34 -7.11
CA GLU A 80 9.12 -8.28 -6.87
C GLU A 80 9.93 -8.65 -5.64
N GLY A 81 11.22 -8.96 -5.80
CA GLY A 81 12.14 -9.42 -4.73
C GLY A 81 12.32 -8.49 -3.52
N ASN A 82 11.54 -7.41 -3.43
CA ASN A 82 11.51 -6.41 -2.38
C ASN A 82 10.08 -6.18 -1.81
N ALA A 83 9.18 -7.15 -1.95
CA ALA A 83 7.82 -7.07 -1.42
C ALA A 83 7.61 -7.86 -0.12
N LEU A 84 6.64 -7.42 0.68
CA LEU A 84 6.28 -8.00 1.98
C LEU A 84 4.76 -8.01 2.16
N TRP A 85 4.23 -9.14 2.61
CA TRP A 85 2.90 -9.20 3.22
C TRP A 85 3.03 -8.87 4.71
N TYR A 86 2.69 -7.63 5.06
CA TYR A 86 2.79 -7.12 6.42
C TYR A 86 1.58 -7.58 7.24
N ASN A 87 1.82 -8.38 8.28
CA ASN A 87 0.77 -8.92 9.12
C ASN A 87 0.29 -7.87 10.15
N LEU A 88 -0.99 -7.52 10.11
CA LEU A 88 -1.59 -6.52 10.99
C LEU A 88 -1.69 -7.00 12.44
N ALA A 89 -1.89 -8.30 12.66
CA ALA A 89 -1.99 -8.93 13.98
C ALA A 89 -0.62 -9.16 14.64
N GLN A 90 0.38 -9.55 13.84
CA GLN A 90 1.76 -9.82 14.26
C GLN A 90 2.74 -9.03 13.38
N PRO A 91 2.83 -7.70 13.58
CA PRO A 91 3.58 -6.82 12.71
C PRO A 91 5.09 -7.15 12.70
N PRO A 92 5.69 -7.39 11.52
CA PRO A 92 7.13 -7.57 11.42
C PRO A 92 7.85 -6.24 11.73
N SER A 93 9.07 -6.35 12.29
CA SER A 93 9.92 -5.19 12.55
C SER A 93 10.61 -4.73 11.27
N VAL A 94 9.98 -3.80 10.55
CA VAL A 94 10.50 -3.20 9.31
C VAL A 94 10.34 -1.68 9.34
N GLY A 95 11.18 -0.97 8.60
CA GLY A 95 11.05 0.48 8.44
C GLY A 95 9.84 0.82 7.57
N LEU A 96 8.94 1.65 8.08
CA LEU A 96 7.72 2.12 7.41
C LEU A 96 7.76 3.63 7.22
N ALA A 97 7.16 4.12 6.14
CA ALA A 97 6.93 5.56 6.00
C ALA A 97 5.77 6.02 6.89
N ALA A 98 5.85 7.24 7.44
CA ALA A 98 4.82 7.79 8.32
C ALA A 98 3.36 7.71 7.78
N PRO A 99 3.05 8.05 6.51
CA PRO A 99 1.68 7.89 6.01
C PRO A 99 1.26 6.42 5.84
N VAL A 100 2.21 5.49 5.70
CA VAL A 100 1.93 4.05 5.66
C VAL A 100 1.50 3.57 7.04
N GLU A 101 2.23 3.96 8.09
CA GLU A 101 1.85 3.64 9.48
C GLU A 101 0.44 4.12 9.82
N ARG A 102 0.09 5.35 9.41
CA ARG A 102 -1.26 5.90 9.59
C ARG A 102 -2.33 5.02 8.94
N LEU A 103 -2.12 4.59 7.71
CA LEU A 103 -3.05 3.72 6.98
C LEU A 103 -3.15 2.32 7.63
N LEU A 104 -2.03 1.74 8.07
CA LEU A 104 -2.02 0.46 8.77
C LEU A 104 -2.82 0.51 10.06
N GLN A 105 -2.73 1.60 10.82
CA GLN A 105 -3.52 1.81 12.03
C GLN A 105 -5.02 1.87 11.74
N GLN A 106 -5.44 2.54 10.66
CA GLN A 106 -6.84 2.59 10.24
C GLN A 106 -7.38 1.20 9.86
N LEU A 107 -6.59 0.42 9.12
CA LEU A 107 -6.94 -0.95 8.75
C LEU A 107 -7.06 -1.86 9.99
N LYS A 108 -6.16 -1.72 10.99
CA LYS A 108 -6.26 -2.44 12.27
C LYS A 108 -7.51 -2.09 13.06
N ALA A 109 -7.95 -0.84 13.00
CA ALA A 109 -9.14 -0.37 13.70
C ALA A 109 -10.45 -0.83 13.05
N GLY A 110 -10.39 -1.51 11.90
CA GLY A 110 -11.57 -1.97 11.16
C GLY A 110 -12.39 -0.82 10.56
N ALA A 111 -11.78 0.36 10.37
CA ALA A 111 -12.43 1.53 9.82
C ALA A 111 -11.99 1.77 8.37
N PRO A 112 -12.65 1.16 7.36
CA PRO A 112 -12.58 1.68 6.02
C PRO A 112 -13.52 2.91 5.99
N VAL A 113 -12.95 4.10 6.24
CA VAL A 113 -13.61 5.38 5.93
C VAL A 113 -12.97 6.03 4.73
#